data_AF-A0A420VV99-F1
#
_entry.id   AF-A0A420VV99-F1
#
_cell.length_a   1.000
_cell.length_b   1.000
_cell.length_c   1.000
_cell.angle_alpha   90.00
_cell.angle_beta   90.00
_cell.angle_gamma   90.00
#
_symmetry.space_group_name_H-M   'P 1'
#
loop_
_entity.id
_entity.type
_entity.pdbx_description
1 polymer ?
#
loop_
_entity_poly.entity_id
_entity_poly.type
_entity_poly.pdbx_seq_one_letter_code
_entity_poly.pdbx_strand_id
1 'polypeptide(L)'
;MIICLSAILLSIAQLKAQQVADEQFYYPIADPHHRVGNGPLLLFDEAHNNAVTLRGTYAAFSDLLQADGYSLRSTKEKVNLERLKEAKIFISVNALHDPENWSLPARSAFTDKEIEILRQWVFDGGCLFLVTDHMPCGGSVQALAAVFGIHVINGFALRKDGKPEIFSKDKGTLLSNEVTTGSDTEIDSIMCWGGTGFTVPETAQIISSLDEGYEIYLPADANLIKRPMPDYIPRLPGKGFANGAYLRFGEGRMVIFGDGAPFSAQLHGIKSEKRGMNHPSAYQNAQFLLNIVHWLDQ
;
A
#
# COMPACT_ATOMS: atom_id res chain seq x y z
N MET A 1 -39.80 20.48 -49.45
CA MET A 1 -39.05 19.28 -49.04
C MET A 1 -37.67 19.74 -48.59
N ILE A 2 -37.48 19.97 -47.29
CA ILE A 2 -36.18 20.27 -46.70
C ILE A 2 -36.02 19.29 -45.55
N ILE A 3 -35.16 18.31 -45.75
CA ILE A 3 -34.80 17.30 -44.74
C ILE A 3 -33.64 17.92 -43.96
N CYS A 4 -33.89 18.37 -42.73
CA CYS A 4 -32.82 18.70 -41.80
C CYS A 4 -32.19 17.41 -41.30
N LEU A 5 -30.96 17.11 -41.74
CA LEU A 5 -30.10 16.11 -41.11
C LEU A 5 -29.63 16.65 -39.76
N SER A 6 -30.16 16.10 -38.67
CA SER A 6 -29.60 16.27 -37.34
C SER A 6 -28.36 15.37 -37.21
N ALA A 7 -27.16 15.96 -37.26
CA ALA A 7 -25.93 15.27 -36.94
C ALA A 7 -25.84 15.07 -35.42
N ILE A 8 -26.03 13.84 -34.95
CA ILE A 8 -25.77 13.44 -33.56
C ILE A 8 -24.26 13.31 -33.41
N LEU A 9 -23.63 14.29 -32.77
CA LEU A 9 -22.27 14.21 -32.26
C LEU A 9 -22.24 13.20 -31.10
N LEU A 10 -21.82 11.97 -31.39
CA LEU A 10 -21.43 11.01 -30.36
C LEU A 10 -20.15 11.52 -29.69
N SER A 11 -20.28 12.05 -28.47
CA SER A 11 -19.17 12.29 -27.57
C SER A 11 -18.53 10.96 -27.21
N ILE A 12 -17.33 10.71 -27.73
CA ILE A 12 -16.48 9.60 -27.28
C ILE A 12 -16.00 9.97 -25.87
N ALA A 13 -16.79 9.63 -24.86
CA ALA A 13 -16.31 9.60 -23.49
C ALA A 13 -15.16 8.58 -23.45
N GLN A 14 -13.94 9.02 -23.14
CA GLN A 14 -12.87 8.11 -22.78
C GLN A 14 -13.31 7.38 -21.50
N LEU A 15 -13.84 6.17 -21.66
CA LEU A 15 -14.07 5.26 -20.54
C LEU A 15 -12.70 5.02 -19.89
N LYS A 16 -12.47 5.59 -18.70
CA LYS A 16 -11.41 5.10 -17.82
C LYS A 16 -11.70 3.63 -17.58
N ALA A 17 -10.76 2.76 -17.96
CA ALA A 17 -10.89 1.33 -17.76
C ALA A 17 -11.18 1.04 -16.28
N GLN A 18 -12.33 0.41 -16.02
CA GLN A 18 -12.79 0.13 -14.67
C GLN A 18 -11.80 -0.82 -13.98
N GLN A 19 -11.45 -0.51 -12.73
CA GLN A 19 -10.78 -1.44 -11.82
C GLN A 19 -11.84 -2.06 -10.91
N VAL A 20 -11.87 -3.38 -10.83
CA VAL A 20 -12.80 -4.15 -10.00
C VAL A 20 -12.06 -5.21 -9.20
N ALA A 21 -12.70 -5.74 -8.18
CA ALA A 21 -12.18 -6.88 -7.43
C ALA A 21 -12.06 -8.13 -8.32
N ASP A 22 -11.02 -8.93 -8.09
CA ASP A 22 -11.00 -10.33 -8.55
C ASP A 22 -11.61 -11.21 -7.45
N GLU A 23 -12.92 -11.38 -7.47
CA GLU A 23 -13.66 -12.20 -6.49
C GLU A 23 -13.33 -13.71 -6.59
N GLN A 24 -12.59 -14.13 -7.62
CA GLN A 24 -12.15 -15.51 -7.80
C GLN A 24 -10.74 -15.76 -7.28
N PHE A 25 -10.03 -14.72 -6.81
CA PHE A 25 -8.73 -14.91 -6.21
C PHE A 25 -8.83 -15.78 -4.96
N TYR A 26 -8.00 -16.81 -4.91
CA TYR A 26 -7.91 -17.73 -3.79
C TYR A 26 -6.46 -18.10 -3.55
N TYR A 27 -6.04 -18.04 -2.29
CA TYR A 27 -4.74 -18.50 -1.83
C TYR A 27 -4.95 -19.60 -0.78
N PRO A 28 -4.43 -20.81 -1.00
CA PRO A 28 -4.65 -21.91 -0.08
C PRO A 28 -3.86 -21.72 1.22
N ILE A 29 -4.56 -21.78 2.36
CA ILE A 29 -3.96 -21.82 3.70
C ILE A 29 -4.25 -23.20 4.28
N ALA A 30 -3.20 -24.02 4.45
CA ALA A 30 -3.31 -25.35 5.02
C ALA A 30 -3.33 -25.34 6.56
N ASP A 31 -2.52 -24.46 7.16
CA ASP A 31 -2.39 -24.30 8.61
C ASP A 31 -2.52 -22.81 8.97
N PRO A 32 -3.74 -22.34 9.29
CA PRO A 32 -3.99 -20.97 9.70
C PRO A 32 -3.18 -20.60 10.95
N HIS A 33 -2.60 -19.39 10.98
CA HIS A 33 -1.84 -18.91 12.14
C HIS A 33 -2.66 -18.91 13.43
N HIS A 34 -3.94 -18.59 13.31
CA HIS A 34 -4.92 -18.74 14.38
C HIS A 34 -6.01 -19.71 13.97
N ARG A 35 -6.62 -20.39 14.95
CA ARG A 35 -7.88 -21.08 14.68
C ARG A 35 -8.89 -20.10 14.10
N VAL A 36 -9.47 -20.44 12.95
CA VAL A 36 -10.39 -19.56 12.21
C VAL A 36 -11.49 -19.00 13.12
N GLY A 37 -11.58 -17.67 13.17
CA GLY A 37 -12.52 -16.91 14.00
C GLY A 37 -12.08 -16.63 15.44
N ASN A 38 -10.91 -17.12 15.85
CA ASN A 38 -10.36 -16.92 17.19
C ASN A 38 -9.11 -16.03 17.23
N GLY A 39 -8.58 -15.64 16.07
CA GLY A 39 -7.44 -14.73 16.00
C GLY A 39 -7.80 -13.32 16.43
N PRO A 40 -6.79 -12.49 16.75
CA PRO A 40 -6.98 -11.14 17.23
C PRO A 40 -7.63 -10.25 16.17
N LEU A 41 -8.14 -9.11 16.63
CA LEU A 41 -8.75 -8.12 15.76
C LEU A 41 -7.70 -7.28 15.02
N LEU A 42 -7.86 -7.20 13.71
CA LEU A 42 -7.21 -6.24 12.83
C LEU A 42 -8.22 -5.14 12.49
N LEU A 43 -7.92 -3.90 12.88
CA LEU A 43 -8.78 -2.74 12.65
C LEU A 43 -8.32 -2.01 11.38
N PHE A 44 -9.17 -2.03 10.35
CA PHE A 44 -8.89 -1.41 9.06
C PHE A 44 -9.49 0.00 8.98
N ASP A 45 -8.68 0.95 8.56
CA ASP A 45 -9.04 2.35 8.40
C ASP A 45 -9.88 2.59 7.14
N GLU A 46 -11.08 3.12 7.32
CA GLU A 46 -11.93 3.70 6.27
C GLU A 46 -12.40 5.12 6.65
N ALA A 47 -11.70 5.79 7.57
CA ALA A 47 -12.05 7.10 8.09
C ALA A 47 -11.28 8.25 7.41
N HIS A 48 -10.20 7.94 6.69
CA HIS A 48 -9.24 8.93 6.17
C HIS A 48 -9.25 9.00 4.63
N ASN A 49 -10.44 8.98 4.03
CA ASN A 49 -10.67 8.97 2.58
C ASN A 49 -9.79 7.95 1.84
N ASN A 50 -9.56 6.80 2.48
CA ASN A 50 -8.76 5.72 1.93
C ASN A 50 -9.28 5.36 0.53
N ALA A 51 -8.36 5.18 -0.43
CA ALA A 51 -8.73 4.81 -1.80
C ALA A 51 -9.35 3.40 -1.89
N VAL A 52 -9.30 2.63 -0.81
CA VAL A 52 -9.74 1.24 -0.72
C VAL A 52 -10.47 0.99 0.61
N THR A 53 -11.28 -0.07 0.64
CA THR A 53 -12.04 -0.53 1.81
C THR A 53 -11.80 -2.03 2.00
N LEU A 54 -12.27 -2.66 3.08
CA LEU A 54 -12.26 -4.14 3.19
C LEU A 54 -13.15 -4.84 2.15
N ARG A 55 -13.79 -4.08 1.26
CA ARG A 55 -14.62 -4.54 0.15
C ARG A 55 -14.01 -4.08 -1.18
N GLY A 56 -14.54 -4.59 -2.28
CA GLY A 56 -14.06 -4.21 -3.61
C GLY A 56 -12.64 -4.72 -3.84
N THR A 57 -11.76 -3.89 -4.39
CA THR A 57 -10.39 -4.28 -4.81
C THR A 57 -9.52 -4.87 -3.69
N TYR A 58 -9.88 -4.63 -2.43
CA TYR A 58 -9.21 -5.14 -1.23
C TYR A 58 -10.00 -6.24 -0.51
N ALA A 59 -11.10 -6.76 -1.07
CA ALA A 59 -11.82 -7.89 -0.47
C ALA A 59 -10.90 -9.11 -0.24
N ALA A 60 -10.05 -9.43 -1.23
CA ALA A 60 -9.06 -10.49 -1.13
C ALA A 60 -8.04 -10.34 0.02
N PHE A 61 -7.72 -9.10 0.43
CA PHE A 61 -6.92 -8.84 1.62
C PHE A 61 -7.63 -9.34 2.88
N SER A 62 -8.92 -9.00 2.99
CA SER A 62 -9.76 -9.41 4.11
C SER A 62 -9.97 -10.91 4.14
N ASP A 63 -10.24 -11.52 2.99
CA ASP A 63 -10.52 -12.95 2.88
C ASP A 63 -9.28 -13.77 3.22
N LEU A 64 -8.10 -13.34 2.75
CA LEU A 64 -6.84 -14.01 3.04
C LEU A 64 -6.53 -14.02 4.55
N LEU A 65 -6.64 -12.88 5.21
CA LEU A 65 -6.34 -12.77 6.65
C LEU A 65 -7.40 -13.45 7.53
N GLN A 66 -8.67 -13.46 7.12
CA GLN A 66 -9.71 -14.25 7.80
C GLN A 66 -9.50 -15.76 7.63
N ALA A 67 -9.06 -16.21 6.45
CA ALA A 67 -8.71 -17.61 6.22
C ALA A 67 -7.50 -18.05 7.08
N ASP A 68 -6.59 -17.11 7.38
CA ASP A 68 -5.49 -17.30 8.32
C ASP A 68 -5.89 -17.15 9.80
N GLY A 69 -7.17 -16.90 10.04
CA GLY A 69 -7.84 -16.95 11.32
C GLY A 69 -7.95 -15.65 12.09
N TYR A 70 -7.48 -14.54 11.53
CA TYR A 70 -7.68 -13.20 12.09
C TYR A 70 -9.13 -12.73 11.97
N SER A 71 -9.54 -11.85 12.87
CA SER A 71 -10.80 -11.10 12.74
C SER A 71 -10.53 -9.75 12.11
N LEU A 72 -11.29 -9.34 11.10
CA LEU A 72 -11.18 -8.01 10.47
C LEU A 72 -12.43 -7.17 10.72
N ARG A 73 -12.21 -5.90 11.03
CA ARG A 73 -13.29 -4.90 11.14
C ARG A 73 -12.81 -3.58 10.57
N SER A 74 -13.62 -2.94 9.73
CA SER A 74 -13.35 -1.57 9.30
C SER A 74 -13.91 -0.54 10.28
N THR A 75 -13.31 0.64 10.31
CA THR A 75 -13.79 1.80 11.05
C THR A 75 -13.88 3.04 10.16
N LYS A 76 -14.99 3.75 10.25
CA LYS A 76 -15.17 5.10 9.67
C LYS A 76 -15.06 6.20 10.72
N GLU A 77 -14.80 5.82 11.96
CA GLU A 77 -14.51 6.73 13.05
C GLU A 77 -13.03 7.10 13.03
N LYS A 78 -12.74 8.37 13.36
CA LYS A 78 -11.39 8.88 13.59
C LYS A 78 -10.63 8.07 14.62
N VAL A 79 -9.30 8.08 14.54
CA VAL A 79 -8.46 7.30 15.45
C VAL A 79 -8.67 7.76 16.89
N ASN A 80 -9.00 6.79 17.75
CA ASN A 80 -9.15 7.01 19.17
C ASN A 80 -8.74 5.76 19.97
N LEU A 81 -8.39 5.96 21.24
CA LEU A 81 -7.83 4.91 22.07
C LEU A 81 -8.83 3.79 22.40
N GLU A 82 -10.12 4.10 22.48
CA GLU A 82 -11.14 3.09 22.82
C GLU A 82 -11.19 1.99 21.75
N ARG A 83 -11.18 2.38 20.47
CA ARG A 83 -11.14 1.42 19.36
C ARG A 83 -9.80 0.70 19.25
N LEU A 84 -8.70 1.42 19.44
CA LEU A 84 -7.36 0.83 19.36
C LEU A 84 -7.11 -0.23 20.45
N LYS A 85 -7.70 -0.08 21.64
CA LYS A 85 -7.62 -1.08 22.73
C LYS A 85 -8.24 -2.44 22.37
N GLU A 86 -9.19 -2.45 21.43
CA GLU A 86 -9.83 -3.69 20.97
C GLU A 86 -9.01 -4.40 19.88
N ALA A 87 -8.05 -3.71 19.26
CA ALA A 87 -7.31 -4.18 18.10
C ALA A 87 -5.87 -4.56 18.47
N LYS A 88 -5.35 -5.61 17.83
CA LYS A 88 -3.94 -5.93 17.86
C LYS A 88 -3.16 -5.10 16.83
N ILE A 89 -3.73 -4.93 15.64
CA ILE A 89 -3.11 -4.18 14.54
C ILE A 89 -4.09 -3.14 14.00
N PHE A 90 -3.62 -1.90 13.81
CA PHE A 90 -4.30 -0.87 13.03
C PHE A 90 -3.69 -0.82 11.64
N ILE A 91 -4.53 -0.91 10.62
CA ILE A 91 -4.12 -0.99 9.21
C ILE A 91 -4.68 0.24 8.50
N SER A 92 -3.81 1.06 7.91
CA SER A 92 -4.23 2.16 7.04
C SER A 92 -3.59 2.03 5.68
N VAL A 93 -4.42 2.05 4.64
CA VAL A 93 -4.00 1.89 3.25
C VAL A 93 -4.43 3.09 2.45
N ASN A 94 -3.47 3.75 1.79
CA ASN A 94 -3.69 4.86 0.87
C ASN A 94 -4.61 5.94 1.46
N ALA A 95 -4.39 6.28 2.74
CA ALA A 95 -5.06 7.38 3.40
C ALA A 95 -4.77 8.70 2.69
N LEU A 96 -5.79 9.55 2.59
CA LEU A 96 -5.77 10.73 1.77
C LEU A 96 -6.50 11.90 2.45
N HIS A 97 -5.88 13.08 2.44
CA HIS A 97 -6.51 14.27 3.01
C HIS A 97 -7.79 14.68 2.27
N ASP A 98 -7.71 14.72 0.94
CA ASP A 98 -8.81 15.14 0.09
C ASP A 98 -8.79 14.32 -1.22
N PRO A 99 -9.81 13.48 -1.48
CA PRO A 99 -9.86 12.66 -2.68
C PRO A 99 -10.10 13.48 -3.96
N GLU A 100 -10.60 14.71 -3.85
CA GLU A 100 -10.94 15.56 -4.98
C GLU A 100 -9.86 16.62 -5.28
N ASN A 101 -9.04 16.98 -4.29
CA ASN A 101 -8.02 18.02 -4.42
C ASN A 101 -6.61 17.54 -4.05
N TRP A 102 -5.79 17.29 -5.07
CA TRP A 102 -4.41 16.82 -4.92
C TRP A 102 -3.38 17.95 -5.05
N SER A 103 -3.79 19.20 -4.85
CA SER A 103 -2.89 20.36 -4.94
C SER A 103 -1.78 20.32 -3.89
N LEU A 104 -0.60 20.81 -4.27
CA LEU A 104 0.53 20.96 -3.37
C LEU A 104 0.46 22.28 -2.59
N PRO A 105 1.00 22.34 -1.36
CA PRO A 105 1.60 21.23 -0.62
C PRO A 105 0.57 20.20 -0.17
N ALA A 106 0.94 18.92 -0.24
CA ALA A 106 0.09 17.84 0.26
C ALA A 106 -0.17 18.02 1.76
N ARG A 107 -1.38 17.69 2.19
CA ARG A 107 -1.82 17.81 3.58
C ARG A 107 -1.96 16.44 4.22
N SER A 108 -1.77 16.39 5.53
CA SER A 108 -1.93 15.16 6.32
C SER A 108 -3.39 14.68 6.29
N ALA A 109 -3.60 13.38 6.11
CA ALA A 109 -4.90 12.75 6.29
C ALA A 109 -5.27 12.66 7.78
N PHE A 110 -4.28 12.50 8.65
CA PHE A 110 -4.44 12.38 10.09
C PHE A 110 -4.24 13.73 10.77
N THR A 111 -5.04 14.00 11.80
CA THR A 111 -4.81 15.15 12.68
C THR A 111 -3.62 14.90 13.61
N ASP A 112 -3.00 15.96 14.14
CA ASP A 112 -1.91 15.84 15.12
C ASP A 112 -2.32 15.01 16.34
N LYS A 113 -3.59 15.10 16.75
CA LYS A 113 -4.13 14.32 17.86
C LYS A 113 -4.18 12.82 17.54
N GLU A 114 -4.60 12.44 16.34
CA GLU A 114 -4.62 11.05 15.89
C GLU A 114 -3.21 10.49 15.76
N ILE A 115 -2.27 11.28 15.23
CA ILE A 115 -0.86 10.92 15.13
C ILE A 115 -0.27 10.63 16.51
N GLU A 116 -0.50 11.51 17.50
CA GLU A 116 0.00 11.27 18.85
C GLU A 116 -0.64 10.05 19.51
N ILE A 117 -1.94 9.80 19.27
CA ILE A 117 -2.62 8.60 19.77
C ILE A 117 -2.00 7.34 19.16
N LEU A 118 -1.81 7.29 17.83
CA LEU A 118 -1.20 6.14 17.16
C LEU A 118 0.24 5.92 17.63
N ARG A 119 1.03 6.98 17.69
CA ARG A 119 2.41 6.95 18.17
C ARG A 119 2.50 6.36 19.56
N GLN A 120 1.71 6.87 20.50
CA GLN A 120 1.70 6.40 21.89
C GLN A 120 1.17 4.98 21.99
N TRP A 121 0.08 4.65 21.28
CA TRP A 121 -0.48 3.29 21.28
C TRP A 121 0.51 2.25 20.74
N VAL A 122 1.24 2.57 19.66
CA VAL A 122 2.31 1.69 19.16
C VAL A 122 3.44 1.60 20.18
N PHE A 123 3.88 2.72 20.77
CA PHE A 123 4.91 2.70 21.81
C PHE A 123 4.54 1.78 22.99
N ASP A 124 3.26 1.72 23.35
CA ASP A 124 2.73 0.91 24.45
C ASP A 124 2.42 -0.55 24.06
N GLY A 125 2.77 -1.00 22.85
CA GLY A 125 2.61 -2.39 22.41
C GLY A 125 1.62 -2.62 21.26
N GLY A 126 0.96 -1.57 20.78
CA GLY A 126 0.14 -1.60 19.58
C GLY A 126 0.95 -1.83 18.30
N CYS A 127 0.29 -2.27 17.24
CA CYS A 127 0.95 -2.55 15.96
C CYS A 127 0.33 -1.76 14.81
N LEU A 128 1.17 -1.10 14.00
CA LEU A 128 0.72 -0.27 12.87
C LEU A 128 1.19 -0.88 11.55
N PHE A 129 0.26 -1.16 10.65
CA PHE A 129 0.57 -1.43 9.25
C PHE A 129 0.15 -0.24 8.39
N LEU A 130 1.13 0.54 7.93
CA LEU A 130 0.91 1.75 7.14
C LEU A 130 1.27 1.47 5.67
N VAL A 131 0.28 1.44 4.80
CA VAL A 131 0.48 1.31 3.36
C VAL A 131 0.11 2.63 2.70
N THR A 132 0.98 3.12 1.84
CA THR A 132 0.75 4.33 1.06
C THR A 132 1.01 4.06 -0.41
N ASP A 133 0.94 5.11 -1.22
CA ASP A 133 1.14 5.05 -2.66
C ASP A 133 1.89 6.32 -3.11
N HIS A 134 1.97 6.49 -4.41
CA HIS A 134 2.42 7.71 -5.02
C HIS A 134 1.63 8.95 -4.55
N MET A 135 2.09 10.14 -4.90
CA MET A 135 1.35 11.36 -4.54
C MET A 135 -0.12 11.33 -5.02
N PRO A 136 -1.05 11.89 -4.26
CA PRO A 136 -0.86 12.59 -2.98
C PRO A 136 -0.81 11.69 -1.73
N CYS A 137 -1.04 10.38 -1.84
CA CYS A 137 -1.10 9.45 -0.69
C CYS A 137 0.17 9.50 0.15
N GLY A 138 1.34 9.46 -0.50
CA GLY A 138 2.64 9.59 0.16
C GLY A 138 2.74 10.86 1.01
N GLY A 139 2.31 12.00 0.48
CA GLY A 139 2.23 13.27 1.20
C GLY A 139 1.24 13.26 2.36
N SER A 140 0.10 12.60 2.19
CA SER A 140 -0.95 12.53 3.22
C SER A 140 -0.57 11.71 4.46
N VAL A 141 0.45 10.87 4.37
CA VAL A 141 0.95 10.10 5.52
C VAL A 141 2.29 10.59 6.05
N GLN A 142 2.90 11.63 5.45
CA GLN A 142 4.24 12.12 5.85
C GLN A 142 4.32 12.45 7.35
N ALA A 143 3.34 13.15 7.89
CA ALA A 143 3.32 13.54 9.30
C ALA A 143 3.23 12.32 10.24
N LEU A 144 2.41 11.33 9.89
CA LEU A 144 2.29 10.08 10.65
C LEU A 144 3.57 9.23 10.56
N ALA A 145 4.16 9.08 9.37
CA ALA A 145 5.40 8.32 9.21
C ALA A 145 6.58 8.98 9.95
N ALA A 146 6.63 10.33 9.96
CA ALA A 146 7.73 11.08 10.55
C ALA A 146 7.89 10.87 12.07
N VAL A 147 6.80 10.62 12.80
CA VAL A 147 6.89 10.33 14.25
C VAL A 147 7.55 8.98 14.57
N PHE A 148 7.73 8.13 13.56
CA PHE A 148 8.50 6.89 13.62
C PHE A 148 9.89 7.02 12.95
N GLY A 149 10.32 8.24 12.61
CA GLY A 149 11.60 8.50 11.94
C GLY A 149 11.61 8.18 10.44
N ILE A 150 10.46 7.91 9.83
CA ILE A 150 10.35 7.57 8.41
C ILE A 150 9.97 8.82 7.61
N HIS A 151 10.74 9.13 6.57
CA HIS A 151 10.48 10.30 5.71
C HIS A 151 9.97 9.85 4.34
N VAL A 152 8.65 9.88 4.17
CA VAL A 152 7.96 9.50 2.93
C VAL A 152 8.08 10.59 1.88
N ILE A 153 8.39 10.20 0.64
CA ILE A 153 8.41 11.12 -0.49
C ILE A 153 6.99 11.23 -1.07
N ASN A 154 6.52 12.45 -1.32
CA ASN A 154 5.27 12.68 -2.04
C ASN A 154 5.54 12.68 -3.56
N GLY A 155 5.84 11.52 -4.12
CA GLY A 155 6.24 11.36 -5.52
C GLY A 155 5.88 9.99 -6.09
N PHE A 156 6.31 9.73 -7.32
CA PHE A 156 6.11 8.46 -8.02
C PHE A 156 7.46 7.74 -8.19
N ALA A 157 7.65 6.62 -7.49
CA ALA A 157 8.80 5.74 -7.70
C ALA A 157 8.55 4.88 -8.94
N LEU A 158 9.35 5.07 -9.99
CA LEU A 158 9.16 4.40 -11.28
C LEU A 158 10.49 3.88 -11.82
N ARG A 159 10.45 2.74 -12.50
CA ARG A 159 11.60 2.19 -13.21
C ARG A 159 11.92 3.01 -14.46
N LYS A 160 13.21 3.30 -14.65
CA LYS A 160 13.75 3.97 -15.85
C LYS A 160 13.49 3.19 -17.13
N ASP A 161 13.52 1.86 -17.06
CA ASP A 161 13.32 0.97 -18.21
C ASP A 161 11.84 0.66 -18.51
N GLY A 162 10.92 1.16 -17.66
CA GLY A 162 9.49 0.97 -17.81
C GLY A 162 8.98 -0.47 -17.72
N LYS A 163 9.83 -1.43 -17.30
CA LYS A 163 9.49 -2.84 -17.09
C LYS A 163 8.63 -3.05 -15.82
N PRO A 164 8.05 -4.24 -15.62
CA PRO A 164 7.39 -4.61 -14.36
C PRO A 164 8.30 -4.41 -13.15
N GLU A 165 7.71 -3.98 -12.04
CA GLU A 165 8.43 -3.71 -10.79
C GLU A 165 8.49 -4.97 -9.94
N ILE A 166 9.58 -5.71 -10.11
CA ILE A 166 9.85 -6.94 -9.37
C ILE A 166 11.05 -6.71 -8.47
N PHE A 167 10.81 -6.72 -7.16
CA PHE A 167 11.82 -6.73 -6.11
C PHE A 167 12.15 -8.17 -5.76
N SER A 168 13.43 -8.52 -5.74
CA SER A 168 13.84 -9.92 -5.55
C SER A 168 15.21 -10.03 -4.90
N LYS A 169 15.45 -11.15 -4.19
CA LYS A 169 16.75 -11.44 -3.57
C LYS A 169 17.87 -11.49 -4.61
N ASP A 170 17.61 -12.08 -5.78
CA ASP A 170 18.55 -12.16 -6.91
C ASP A 170 19.05 -10.79 -7.37
N LYS A 171 18.15 -9.80 -7.43
CA LYS A 171 18.49 -8.41 -7.80
C LYS A 171 19.09 -7.60 -6.64
N GLY A 172 19.12 -8.14 -5.42
CA GLY A 172 19.50 -7.41 -4.21
C GLY A 172 18.53 -6.30 -3.82
N THR A 173 17.32 -6.28 -4.38
CA THR A 173 16.29 -5.24 -4.11
C THR A 173 15.22 -5.70 -3.12
N LEU A 174 15.17 -7.00 -2.80
CA LEU A 174 14.44 -7.57 -1.68
C LEU A 174 15.47 -8.18 -0.71
N LEU A 175 15.44 -7.76 0.55
CA LEU A 175 16.45 -8.11 1.53
C LEU A 175 15.98 -9.30 2.38
N SER A 176 16.92 -10.15 2.80
CA SER A 176 16.66 -11.25 3.74
C SER A 176 16.51 -10.72 5.16
N ASN A 177 15.35 -10.93 5.77
CA ASN A 177 15.01 -10.47 7.13
C ASN A 177 13.86 -11.32 7.72
N GLU A 178 13.30 -10.92 8.87
CA GLU A 178 12.25 -11.66 9.59
C GLU A 178 10.94 -11.82 8.79
N VAL A 179 10.66 -10.97 7.80
CA VAL A 179 9.42 -11.04 7.00
C VAL A 179 9.61 -11.70 5.63
N THR A 180 10.85 -11.91 5.18
CA THR A 180 11.18 -12.53 3.89
C THR A 180 11.90 -13.88 4.00
N THR A 181 12.14 -14.36 5.24
CA THR A 181 12.86 -15.60 5.52
C THR A 181 11.99 -16.56 6.33
N GLY A 182 11.97 -17.82 5.93
CA GLY A 182 11.34 -18.94 6.63
C GLY A 182 11.37 -20.18 5.75
N SER A 183 11.28 -21.40 6.30
CA SER A 183 11.39 -22.63 5.48
C SER A 183 10.27 -22.75 4.45
N ASP A 184 9.04 -22.55 4.90
CA ASP A 184 7.82 -22.67 4.08
C ASP A 184 7.20 -21.31 3.77
N THR A 185 7.82 -20.24 4.26
CA THR A 185 7.36 -18.85 4.14
C THR A 185 8.39 -17.94 3.48
N GLU A 186 9.45 -18.50 2.88
CA GLU A 186 10.46 -17.72 2.18
C GLU A 186 9.85 -16.89 1.05
N ILE A 187 10.26 -15.62 0.98
CA ILE A 187 9.92 -14.71 -0.10
C ILE A 187 11.20 -14.42 -0.89
N ASP A 188 11.27 -14.87 -2.13
CA ASP A 188 12.40 -14.60 -3.03
C ASP A 188 12.11 -13.44 -3.99
N SER A 189 10.83 -13.15 -4.24
CA SER A 189 10.38 -12.10 -5.13
C SER A 189 8.99 -11.57 -4.75
N ILE A 190 8.81 -10.26 -4.86
CA ILE A 190 7.49 -9.60 -4.80
C ILE A 190 7.31 -8.68 -6.00
N MET A 191 6.07 -8.48 -6.41
CA MET A 191 5.71 -7.53 -7.46
C MET A 191 4.97 -6.33 -6.90
N CYS A 192 5.34 -5.15 -7.40
CA CYS A 192 4.73 -3.85 -7.15
C CYS A 192 4.28 -3.21 -8.48
N TRP A 193 3.59 -2.07 -8.39
CA TRP A 193 2.99 -1.33 -9.51
C TRP A 193 3.13 0.20 -9.35
N GLY A 194 4.21 0.62 -8.73
CA GLY A 194 4.64 2.00 -8.59
C GLY A 194 4.74 2.35 -7.12
N GLY A 195 3.90 3.28 -6.71
CA GLY A 195 3.97 3.81 -5.36
C GLY A 195 5.03 4.89 -5.20
N THR A 196 5.60 4.94 -4.01
CA THR A 196 6.62 5.93 -3.62
C THR A 196 7.81 5.27 -2.92
N GLY A 197 8.80 6.09 -2.59
CA GLY A 197 9.95 5.72 -1.76
C GLY A 197 10.01 6.53 -0.48
N PHE A 198 10.78 6.05 0.48
CA PHE A 198 11.00 6.72 1.76
C PHE A 198 12.38 6.40 2.33
N THR A 199 12.87 7.27 3.21
CA THR A 199 14.04 6.97 4.05
C THR A 199 13.58 6.50 5.42
N VAL A 200 14.41 5.71 6.09
CA VAL A 200 14.10 5.05 7.36
C VAL A 200 15.20 5.34 8.38
N PRO A 201 14.91 5.30 9.70
CA PRO A 201 15.94 5.45 10.72
C PRO A 201 16.84 4.20 10.77
N GLU A 202 18.02 4.33 11.39
CA GLU A 202 18.97 3.20 11.55
C GLU A 202 18.38 2.01 12.33
N THR A 203 17.36 2.26 13.16
CA THR A 203 16.65 1.24 13.92
C THR A 203 15.67 0.41 13.09
N ALA A 204 15.36 0.83 11.86
CA ALA A 204 14.47 0.12 10.97
C ALA A 204 15.22 -0.92 10.12
N GLN A 205 14.52 -1.99 9.76
CA GLN A 205 14.96 -2.98 8.80
C GLN A 205 14.28 -2.74 7.46
N ILE A 206 15.06 -2.71 6.39
CA ILE A 206 14.53 -2.56 5.03
C ILE A 206 14.06 -3.93 4.52
N ILE A 207 12.84 -3.97 3.98
CA ILE A 207 12.28 -5.13 3.29
C ILE A 207 12.66 -5.08 1.81
N SER A 208 12.35 -3.97 1.15
CA SER A 208 12.63 -3.76 -0.27
C SER A 208 13.18 -2.36 -0.50
N SER A 209 14.16 -2.25 -1.40
CA SER A 209 14.86 -1.00 -1.71
C SER A 209 14.79 -0.67 -3.19
N LEU A 210 14.66 0.61 -3.48
CA LEU A 210 14.82 1.16 -4.83
C LEU A 210 16.32 1.18 -5.19
N ASP A 211 16.67 0.63 -6.35
CA ASP A 211 18.04 0.63 -6.87
C ASP A 211 18.31 1.79 -7.86
N GLU A 212 19.46 1.77 -8.53
CA GLU A 212 19.86 2.76 -9.52
C GLU A 212 18.96 2.78 -10.78
N GLY A 213 18.17 1.72 -10.98
CA GLY A 213 17.17 1.58 -12.04
C GLY A 213 15.87 2.36 -11.78
N TYR A 214 15.71 2.98 -10.61
CA TYR A 214 14.53 3.76 -10.25
C TYR A 214 14.81 5.27 -10.23
N GLU A 215 13.76 6.05 -10.48
CA GLU A 215 13.66 7.47 -10.18
C GLU A 215 12.38 7.73 -9.38
N ILE A 216 12.43 8.70 -8.46
CA ILE A 216 11.24 9.20 -7.77
C ILE A 216 10.88 10.56 -8.37
N TYR A 217 9.81 10.59 -9.16
CA TYR A 217 9.32 11.80 -9.82
C TYR A 217 8.48 12.65 -8.87
N LEU A 218 8.69 13.97 -8.91
CA LEU A 218 8.06 14.95 -8.03
C LEU A 218 7.21 15.93 -8.88
N PRO A 219 6.10 15.48 -9.47
CA PRO A 219 5.30 16.36 -10.31
C PRO A 219 4.47 17.33 -9.46
N ALA A 220 4.17 18.51 -10.00
CA ALA A 220 3.25 19.45 -9.36
C ALA A 220 1.78 19.00 -9.43
N ASP A 221 1.46 18.07 -10.34
CA ASP A 221 0.16 17.45 -10.57
C ASP A 221 0.39 16.02 -11.07
N ALA A 222 -0.34 15.05 -10.49
CA ALA A 222 -0.25 13.63 -10.87
C ALA A 222 -0.50 13.39 -12.37
N ASN A 223 -1.33 14.19 -13.03
CA ASN A 223 -1.62 14.10 -14.46
C ASN A 223 -0.40 14.39 -15.36
N LEU A 224 0.69 14.93 -14.81
CA LEU A 224 1.94 15.13 -15.54
C LEU A 224 2.72 13.84 -15.73
N ILE A 225 2.43 12.78 -14.96
CA ILE A 225 3.03 11.46 -15.13
C ILE A 225 2.39 10.78 -16.34
N LYS A 226 3.09 10.84 -17.48
CA LYS A 226 2.68 10.25 -18.76
C LYS A 226 3.87 9.60 -19.45
N ARG A 227 3.62 8.72 -20.43
CA ARG A 227 4.68 8.13 -21.26
C ARG A 227 4.66 8.75 -22.67
N PRO A 228 5.82 9.17 -23.24
CA PRO A 228 7.14 9.25 -22.60
C PRO A 228 7.14 10.26 -21.43
N MET A 229 8.00 10.00 -20.43
CA MET A 229 8.07 10.81 -19.23
C MET A 229 8.60 12.21 -19.53
N PRO A 230 7.91 13.31 -19.14
CA PRO A 230 8.40 14.66 -19.41
C PRO A 230 9.70 14.98 -18.65
N ASP A 231 10.69 15.50 -19.36
CA ASP A 231 12.03 15.74 -18.79
C ASP A 231 12.07 16.83 -17.72
N TYR A 232 11.13 17.78 -17.76
CA TYR A 232 11.07 18.91 -16.84
C TYR A 232 10.55 18.54 -15.43
N ILE A 233 10.01 17.33 -15.23
CA ILE A 233 9.53 16.90 -13.91
C ILE A 233 10.76 16.67 -13.01
N PRO A 234 10.88 17.40 -11.87
CA PRO A 234 11.96 17.18 -10.92
C PRO A 234 11.93 15.72 -10.43
N ARG A 235 13.10 15.15 -10.19
CA ARG A 235 13.22 13.76 -9.77
C ARG A 235 14.42 13.51 -8.88
N LEU A 236 14.30 12.51 -8.01
CA LEU A 236 15.36 12.00 -7.18
C LEU A 236 15.85 10.66 -7.74
N PRO A 237 17.13 10.29 -7.57
CA PRO A 237 17.56 8.92 -7.81
C PRO A 237 16.85 7.98 -6.82
N GLY A 238 16.49 6.77 -7.26
CA GLY A 238 15.86 5.76 -6.38
C GLY A 238 16.81 5.21 -5.32
N LYS A 239 18.11 5.06 -5.65
CA LYS A 239 19.12 4.53 -4.73
C LYS A 239 19.12 5.29 -3.39
N GLY A 240 19.04 4.54 -2.30
CA GLY A 240 19.00 5.09 -0.93
C GLY A 240 17.59 5.22 -0.35
N PHE A 241 16.55 4.94 -1.14
CA PHE A 241 15.17 4.88 -0.67
C PHE A 241 14.70 3.44 -0.54
N ALA A 242 13.96 3.16 0.55
CA ALA A 242 13.18 1.96 0.71
C ALA A 242 11.81 2.11 0.04
N ASN A 243 11.20 0.98 -0.31
CA ASN A 243 9.77 0.87 -0.65
C ASN A 243 9.01 0.00 0.36
N GLY A 244 9.70 -0.87 1.10
CA GLY A 244 9.15 -1.58 2.24
C GLY A 244 10.12 -1.56 3.41
N ALA A 245 9.63 -1.35 4.62
CA ALA A 245 10.44 -1.43 5.84
C ALA A 245 9.59 -1.77 7.06
N TYR A 246 10.26 -2.22 8.12
CA TYR A 246 9.64 -2.45 9.41
C TYR A 246 10.56 -2.02 10.55
N LEU A 247 9.97 -1.72 11.71
CA LEU A 247 10.70 -1.40 12.93
C LEU A 247 9.93 -1.78 14.17
N ARG A 248 10.66 -2.02 15.26
CA ARG A 248 10.11 -2.03 16.61
C ARG A 248 10.11 -0.59 17.14
N PHE A 249 9.07 -0.20 17.85
CA PHE A 249 8.92 1.16 18.40
C PHE A 249 8.29 1.08 19.78
N GLY A 250 9.09 1.36 20.82
CA GLY A 250 8.70 1.01 22.19
C GLY A 250 8.50 -0.50 22.30
N GLU A 251 7.37 -0.90 22.88
CA GLU A 251 6.94 -2.30 23.00
C GLU A 251 6.18 -2.80 21.76
N GLY A 252 5.85 -1.92 20.81
CA GLY A 252 5.08 -2.25 19.62
C GLY A 252 5.90 -2.35 18.35
N ARG A 253 5.18 -2.46 17.24
CA ARG A 253 5.75 -2.74 15.92
C ARG A 253 5.09 -1.89 14.84
N MET A 254 5.86 -1.55 13.81
CA MET A 254 5.37 -0.86 12.64
C MET A 254 5.93 -1.48 11.36
N VAL A 255 5.07 -1.67 10.37
CA VAL A 255 5.46 -1.96 8.98
C VAL A 255 4.96 -0.81 8.11
N ILE A 256 5.80 -0.34 7.19
CA ILE A 256 5.42 0.61 6.15
C ILE A 256 5.70 0.02 4.76
N PHE A 257 4.77 0.24 3.83
CA PHE A 257 4.95 -0.12 2.43
C PHE A 257 4.50 1.03 1.51
N GLY A 258 5.27 1.29 0.47
CA GLY A 258 5.12 2.45 -0.41
C GLY A 258 4.17 2.25 -1.59
N ASP A 259 3.53 1.07 -1.70
CA ASP A 259 2.58 0.72 -2.76
C ASP A 259 1.43 -0.14 -2.18
N GLY A 260 0.19 0.22 -2.49
CA GLY A 260 -1.00 -0.53 -2.09
C GLY A 260 -1.38 -1.68 -3.04
N ALA A 261 -0.97 -1.68 -4.30
CA ALA A 261 -1.33 -2.75 -5.22
C ALA A 261 -0.90 -4.17 -4.80
N PRO A 262 0.29 -4.39 -4.20
CA PRO A 262 0.79 -5.70 -3.78
C PRO A 262 -0.17 -6.53 -2.93
N PHE A 263 -1.02 -5.87 -2.13
CA PHE A 263 -1.88 -6.51 -1.14
C PHE A 263 -3.36 -6.60 -1.57
N SER A 264 -3.63 -6.33 -2.84
CA SER A 264 -4.98 -6.35 -3.43
C SER A 264 -5.16 -7.55 -4.37
N ALA A 265 -6.37 -7.75 -4.89
CA ALA A 265 -6.59 -8.62 -6.06
C ALA A 265 -7.59 -7.95 -6.98
N GLN A 266 -7.12 -7.50 -8.15
CA GLN A 266 -7.88 -6.62 -9.03
C GLN A 266 -7.87 -7.12 -10.47
N LEU A 267 -8.92 -6.75 -11.20
CA LEU A 267 -9.01 -6.86 -12.66
C LEU A 267 -9.12 -5.45 -13.26
N HIS A 268 -8.30 -5.17 -14.25
CA HIS A 268 -8.25 -3.88 -14.93
C HIS A 268 -8.68 -3.98 -16.39
N GLY A 269 -9.67 -3.17 -16.75
CA GLY A 269 -10.11 -2.99 -18.13
C GLY A 269 -10.74 -4.23 -18.78
N ILE A 270 -11.03 -4.10 -20.08
CA ILE A 270 -11.82 -5.09 -20.84
C ILE A 270 -11.08 -6.44 -20.97
N LYS A 271 -9.75 -6.42 -20.89
CA LYS A 271 -8.91 -7.62 -20.93
C LYS A 271 -8.78 -8.32 -19.58
N SER A 272 -9.37 -7.77 -18.51
CA SER A 272 -9.26 -8.27 -17.14
C SER A 272 -7.80 -8.49 -16.74
N GLU A 273 -6.95 -7.50 -17.02
CA GLU A 273 -5.53 -7.56 -16.65
C GLU A 273 -5.42 -7.62 -15.13
N LYS A 274 -4.70 -8.62 -14.61
CA LYS A 274 -4.59 -8.87 -13.18
C LYS A 274 -3.63 -7.87 -12.51
N ARG A 275 -3.95 -7.42 -11.31
CA ARG A 275 -3.10 -6.54 -10.50
C ARG A 275 -3.23 -6.89 -9.02
N GLY A 276 -2.09 -7.03 -8.36
CA GLY A 276 -1.99 -7.50 -6.98
C GLY A 276 -1.72 -9.00 -6.89
N MET A 277 -2.14 -9.64 -5.80
CA MET A 277 -1.86 -11.03 -5.44
C MET A 277 -2.34 -12.05 -6.50
N ASN A 278 -3.30 -11.67 -7.34
CA ASN A 278 -3.81 -12.51 -8.43
C ASN A 278 -2.90 -12.51 -9.68
N HIS A 279 -1.91 -11.61 -9.77
CA HIS A 279 -1.04 -11.51 -10.93
C HIS A 279 0.01 -12.64 -10.96
N PRO A 280 0.29 -13.29 -12.11
CA PRO A 280 1.21 -14.42 -12.18
C PRO A 280 2.65 -14.13 -11.70
N SER A 281 3.12 -12.90 -11.89
CA SER A 281 4.46 -12.48 -11.42
C SER A 281 4.48 -12.02 -9.95
N ALA A 282 3.32 -12.01 -9.27
CA ALA A 282 3.15 -11.66 -7.86
C ALA A 282 2.89 -12.90 -6.99
N TYR A 283 3.41 -14.06 -7.39
CA TYR A 283 3.07 -15.38 -6.85
C TYR A 283 3.33 -15.54 -5.35
N GLN A 284 4.19 -14.70 -4.76
CA GLN A 284 4.51 -14.70 -3.33
C GLN A 284 3.89 -13.54 -2.54
N ASN A 285 3.18 -12.61 -3.19
CA ASN A 285 2.64 -11.43 -2.52
C ASN A 285 1.60 -11.79 -1.43
N ALA A 286 0.82 -12.86 -1.63
CA ALA A 286 -0.11 -13.36 -0.61
C ALA A 286 0.63 -13.90 0.62
N GLN A 287 1.65 -14.75 0.43
CA GLN A 287 2.50 -15.22 1.53
C GLN A 287 3.22 -14.06 2.22
N PHE A 288 3.68 -13.07 1.45
CA PHE A 288 4.35 -11.90 1.99
C PHE A 288 3.43 -11.07 2.89
N LEU A 289 2.15 -10.93 2.53
CA LEU A 289 1.16 -10.31 3.40
C LEU A 289 0.99 -11.09 4.72
N LEU A 290 0.89 -12.42 4.65
CA LEU A 290 0.81 -13.27 5.85
C LEU A 290 2.03 -13.06 6.74
N ASN A 291 3.24 -13.11 6.20
CA ASN A 291 4.47 -12.90 6.95
C ASN A 291 4.52 -11.53 7.65
N ILE A 292 4.07 -10.47 6.99
CA ILE A 292 3.96 -9.13 7.59
C ILE A 292 3.02 -9.16 8.80
N VAL A 293 1.83 -9.74 8.63
CA VAL A 293 0.81 -9.78 9.69
C VAL A 293 1.26 -10.66 10.85
N HIS A 294 1.87 -11.82 10.58
CA HIS A 294 2.45 -12.68 11.61
C HIS A 294 3.54 -11.96 12.39
N TRP A 295 4.42 -11.22 11.72
CA TRP A 295 5.47 -10.46 12.40
C TRP A 295 4.92 -9.33 13.27
N LEU A 296 3.85 -8.66 12.83
CA LEU A 296 3.14 -7.66 13.62
C LEU A 296 2.38 -8.29 14.81
N ASP A 297 1.94 -9.53 14.68
CA ASP A 297 1.13 -10.19 15.71
C ASP A 297 1.95 -10.81 16.87
N GLN A 298 3.27 -10.98 16.68
CA GLN A 298 4.19 -11.40 17.74
C GLN A 298 4.27 -10.39 18.90
#